data_AF-A0A1B7VKP8-F1
#
_entry.id   AF-A0A1B7VKP8-F1
#
_cell.length_a   1.000
_cell.length_b   1.000
_cell.length_c   1.000
_cell.angle_alpha   90.00
_cell.angle_beta   90.00
_cell.angle_gamma   90.00
#
_symmetry.space_group_name_H-M   'P 1'
#
loop_
_entity.id
_entity.type
_entity.pdbx_description
1 polymer ?
#
loop_
_entity_poly.entity_id
_entity_poly.type
_entity_poly.pdbx_seq_one_letter_code
_entity_poly.pdbx_strand_id
1 'polypeptide(L)'
;MKLDTPPVSTPNLSATENRSHHTKDSPKTKTSVLMVFGTTFITIFLAEIGDKTQLSTLLMSAESHAPWVVFLGSGVALITTSLLGVLLGGWISTKLSPRTVEKSAGVMLLMISLMLVWDIIK
;
A
#
# COMPACT_ATOMS: atom_id res chain seq x y z
N MET A 1 -50.08 -51.31 -29.84
CA MET A 1 -49.20 -50.97 -28.72
C MET A 1 -48.68 -49.56 -28.95
N LYS A 2 -49.42 -48.55 -28.48
CA LYS A 2 -49.05 -47.13 -28.52
C LYS A 2 -48.45 -46.82 -27.15
N LEU A 3 -47.17 -46.46 -27.10
CA LEU A 3 -46.58 -45.87 -25.90
C LEU A 3 -47.00 -44.40 -25.88
N ASP A 4 -48.05 -44.09 -25.14
CA ASP A 4 -48.36 -42.71 -24.78
C ASP A 4 -47.40 -42.32 -23.64
N THR A 5 -46.21 -41.83 -23.99
CA THR A 5 -45.32 -41.22 -23.00
C THR A 5 -45.95 -39.90 -22.52
N PRO A 6 -45.99 -39.63 -21.21
CA PRO A 6 -46.55 -38.38 -20.69
C PRO A 6 -45.74 -37.18 -21.21
N PRO A 7 -46.36 -35.99 -21.35
CA PRO A 7 -45.67 -34.80 -21.80
C PRO A 7 -44.51 -34.49 -20.86
N VAL A 8 -43.31 -34.36 -21.43
CA VAL A 8 -42.12 -33.89 -20.71
C VAL A 8 -42.42 -32.49 -20.19
N SER A 9 -42.61 -32.38 -18.87
CA SER A 9 -42.64 -31.10 -18.17
C SER A 9 -41.28 -30.44 -18.36
N THR A 10 -41.21 -29.46 -19.26
CA THR A 10 -40.04 -28.60 -19.36
C THR A 10 -39.77 -28.01 -17.96
N PRO A 11 -38.57 -28.17 -17.40
CA PRO A 11 -38.20 -27.42 -16.21
C PRO A 11 -38.35 -25.95 -16.57
N ASN A 12 -39.22 -25.26 -15.85
CA ASN A 12 -39.46 -23.83 -16.03
C ASN A 12 -38.13 -23.09 -15.78
N LEU A 13 -37.39 -22.81 -16.86
CA LEU A 13 -36.14 -22.06 -16.83
C LEU A 13 -36.33 -20.64 -16.27
N SER A 14 -37.58 -20.17 -16.18
CA SER A 14 -37.94 -18.88 -15.57
C SER A 14 -37.87 -18.91 -14.03
N ALA A 15 -37.84 -20.09 -13.39
CA ALA A 15 -37.67 -20.19 -11.93
C ALA A 15 -36.21 -20.05 -11.47
N THR A 16 -35.24 -20.17 -12.39
CA THR A 16 -33.80 -20.03 -12.07
C THR A 16 -33.27 -18.64 -12.41
N GLU A 17 -33.94 -17.91 -13.30
CA GLU A 17 -33.60 -16.52 -13.67
C GLU A 17 -34.21 -15.48 -12.73
N ASN A 18 -34.51 -15.85 -11.47
CA ASN A 18 -34.87 -14.87 -10.44
C ASN A 18 -33.97 -14.99 -9.19
N ARG A 19 -32.76 -15.54 -9.37
CA ARG A 19 -31.63 -15.19 -8.51
C ARG A 19 -30.98 -13.94 -9.07
N SER A 20 -31.74 -12.86 -9.03
CA SER A 20 -31.22 -11.50 -9.12
C SER A 20 -30.08 -11.39 -8.13
N HIS A 21 -28.86 -11.42 -8.67
CA HIS A 21 -27.66 -11.01 -8.00
C HIS A 21 -28.00 -9.74 -7.22
N HIS A 22 -28.04 -9.85 -5.90
CA HIS A 22 -27.91 -8.71 -5.03
C HIS A 22 -26.45 -8.25 -5.16
N THR A 23 -26.10 -7.70 -6.34
CA THR A 23 -25.02 -6.74 -6.44
C THR A 23 -25.47 -5.60 -5.54
N LYS A 24 -24.96 -5.67 -4.31
CA LYS A 24 -25.00 -4.60 -3.34
C LYS A 24 -24.36 -3.42 -4.05
N ASP A 25 -25.17 -2.62 -4.73
CA ASP A 25 -24.78 -1.38 -5.38
C ASP A 25 -24.26 -0.52 -4.24
N SER A 26 -22.95 -0.59 -4.06
CA SER A 26 -22.26 0.18 -3.06
C SER A 26 -22.50 1.61 -3.48
N PRO A 27 -23.17 2.44 -2.64
CA PRO A 27 -23.42 3.81 -3.02
C PRO A 27 -22.07 4.44 -3.34
N LYS A 28 -21.89 4.87 -4.61
CA LYS A 28 -20.74 5.65 -5.04
C LYS A 28 -20.77 6.94 -4.24
N THR A 29 -20.22 6.86 -3.04
CA THR A 29 -20.11 7.96 -2.10
C THR A 29 -19.20 8.95 -2.81
N LYS A 30 -19.70 10.16 -3.07
CA LYS A 30 -18.86 11.23 -3.61
C LYS A 30 -17.81 11.54 -2.56
N THR A 31 -16.66 10.88 -2.62
CA THR A 31 -15.58 11.10 -1.68
C THR A 31 -15.10 12.53 -1.89
N SER A 32 -15.34 13.38 -0.91
CA SER A 32 -14.86 14.75 -0.92
C SER A 32 -13.33 14.73 -1.02
N VAL A 33 -12.75 15.60 -1.85
CA VAL A 33 -11.28 15.76 -1.94
C VAL A 33 -10.68 16.01 -0.55
N LEU A 34 -11.41 16.72 0.31
CA LEU A 34 -11.02 16.95 1.70
C LEU A 34 -10.97 15.67 2.53
N MET A 35 -11.87 14.72 2.26
CA MET A 35 -11.87 13.40 2.92
C MET A 35 -10.68 12.57 2.45
N VAL A 36 -10.38 12.55 1.14
CA VAL A 36 -9.20 11.86 0.60
C VAL A 36 -7.90 12.46 1.15
N PHE A 37 -7.82 13.79 1.19
CA PHE A 37 -6.68 14.49 1.78
C PHE A 37 -6.54 14.17 3.26
N GLY A 38 -7.62 14.25 4.03
CA GLY A 38 -7.62 13.98 5.47
C GLY A 38 -7.21 12.55 5.80
N THR A 39 -7.76 11.55 5.12
CA THR A 39 -7.39 10.14 5.36
C THR A 39 -5.95 9.88 4.97
N THR A 40 -5.51 10.35 3.80
CA THR A 40 -4.14 10.17 3.33
C THR A 40 -3.14 10.87 4.24
N PHE A 41 -3.42 12.11 4.65
CA PHE A 41 -2.57 12.87 5.57
C PHE A 41 -2.46 12.16 6.91
N ILE A 42 -3.57 11.77 7.53
CA ILE A 42 -3.55 11.07 8.83
C ILE A 42 -2.79 9.75 8.72
N THR A 43 -3.04 8.95 7.69
CA THR A 43 -2.36 7.66 7.50
C THR A 43 -0.85 7.85 7.32
N ILE A 44 -0.41 8.77 6.46
CA ILE A 44 1.02 9.03 6.23
C ILE A 44 1.65 9.64 7.48
N PHE A 45 0.99 10.62 8.11
CA PHE A 45 1.47 11.26 9.32
C PHE A 45 1.68 10.25 10.44
N LEU A 46 0.71 9.36 10.71
CA LEU A 46 0.90 8.30 11.71
C LEU A 46 2.01 7.31 11.33
N ALA A 47 2.18 7.02 10.05
CA ALA A 47 3.27 6.15 9.58
C ALA A 47 4.65 6.81 9.69
N GLU A 48 4.73 8.14 9.59
CA GLU A 48 5.98 8.90 9.66
C GLU A 48 6.29 9.50 11.04
N ILE A 49 5.32 9.60 11.96
CA ILE A 49 5.55 10.20 13.27
C ILE A 49 6.58 9.38 14.05
N GLY A 50 7.72 10.00 14.29
CA GLY A 50 8.83 9.36 14.99
C GLY A 50 9.73 8.53 14.08
N ASP A 51 9.73 8.77 12.77
CA ASP A 51 10.78 8.21 11.93
C ASP A 51 12.16 8.58 12.47
N LYS A 52 13.07 7.61 12.46
CA LYS A 52 14.44 7.79 12.98
C LYS A 52 15.15 8.94 12.26
N THR A 53 14.82 9.18 10.99
CA THR A 53 15.36 10.31 10.22
C THR A 53 14.90 11.65 10.76
N GLN A 54 13.65 11.77 11.24
CA GLN A 54 13.13 13.01 11.83
C GLN A 54 13.82 13.30 13.17
N LEU A 55 14.00 12.29 14.03
CA LEU A 55 14.73 12.44 15.29
C LEU A 55 16.20 12.80 15.06
N SER A 56 16.87 12.12 14.11
CA SER A 56 18.26 12.42 13.74
C SER A 56 18.43 13.84 13.21
N THR A 57 17.51 14.30 12.35
CA THR A 57 17.53 15.67 11.83
C THR A 57 17.26 16.70 12.92
N LEU A 58 16.34 16.42 13.84
CA LEU A 58 16.03 17.29 14.98
C LEU A 58 17.24 17.40 15.91
N LEU A 59 17.87 16.28 16.27
CA LEU A 59 19.08 16.27 17.11
C LEU A 59 20.23 17.02 16.45
N MET A 60 20.47 16.77 15.16
CA MET A 60 21.50 17.46 14.38
C MET A 60 21.21 18.96 14.26
N SER A 61 19.95 19.36 14.17
CA SER A 61 19.53 20.76 14.19
C SER A 61 19.70 21.39 15.57
N ALA A 62 19.42 20.64 16.63
CA ALA A 62 19.54 21.08 18.02
C ALA A 62 21.00 21.27 18.46
N GLU A 63 21.92 20.43 17.98
CA GLU A 63 23.37 20.61 18.24
C GLU A 63 24.04 21.61 17.29
N SER A 64 23.42 21.91 16.14
CA SER A 64 23.98 22.85 15.19
C SER A 64 23.73 24.29 15.63
N HIS A 65 24.81 25.09 15.71
CA HIS A 65 24.71 26.54 15.81
C HIS A 65 24.07 27.21 14.57
N ALA A 66 23.81 26.45 13.50
CA ALA A 66 23.22 26.92 12.25
C ALA A 66 22.10 25.97 11.76
N PRO A 67 20.86 26.10 12.27
CA PRO A 67 19.73 25.21 11.93
C PRO A 67 19.35 25.23 10.45
N TRP A 68 19.55 26.36 9.76
CA TRP A 68 19.31 26.49 8.32
C TRP A 68 20.22 25.58 7.47
N VAL A 69 21.47 25.36 7.91
CA VAL A 69 22.41 24.48 7.21
C VAL A 69 21.98 23.02 7.35
N VAL A 70 21.46 22.63 8.51
CA VAL A 70 20.93 21.28 8.75
C VAL A 70 19.69 21.04 7.90
N PHE A 71 18.79 22.02 7.80
CA PHE A 71 17.61 21.94 6.94
C PHE A 71 17.97 21.75 5.46
N LEU A 72 18.90 22.56 4.94
CA LEU A 72 19.38 22.43 3.57
C LEU A 72 20.10 21.09 3.35
N GLY A 73 20.96 20.68 4.30
CA GLY A 73 21.70 19.43 4.23
C GLY A 73 20.79 18.20 4.22
N SER A 74 19.80 18.14 5.13
CA SER A 74 18.83 17.04 5.18
C SER A 74 17.92 17.03 3.95
N GLY A 75 17.51 18.21 3.46
CA GLY A 75 16.76 18.33 2.21
C GLY A 75 17.52 17.80 1.00
N VAL A 76 18.81 18.18 0.86
CA VAL A 76 19.67 17.66 -0.22
C VAL A 76 19.90 16.16 -0.08
N ALA A 77 20.12 15.67 1.14
CA ALA A 77 20.28 14.24 1.40
C ALA A 77 19.02 13.45 1.01
N LEU A 78 17.83 13.96 1.34
CA LEU A 78 16.56 13.34 1.00
C LEU A 78 16.36 13.31 -0.53
N ILE A 79 16.53 14.44 -1.21
CA ILE A 79 16.42 14.51 -2.68
C ILE A 79 17.39 13.53 -3.34
N THR A 80 18.65 13.51 -2.89
CA THR A 80 19.69 12.63 -3.43
C THR A 80 19.33 11.17 -3.25
N THR A 81 18.88 10.79 -2.04
CA THR A 81 18.48 9.42 -1.72
C THR A 81 17.25 8.99 -2.53
N SER A 82 16.23 9.85 -2.65
CA SER A 82 15.07 9.57 -3.47
C SER A 82 15.42 9.42 -4.95
N LEU A 83 16.30 10.28 -5.48
CA LEU A 83 16.78 10.18 -6.86
C LEU A 83 17.50 8.87 -7.12
N LEU A 84 18.43 8.48 -6.22
CA LEU A 84 19.10 7.19 -6.27
C LEU A 84 18.08 6.04 -6.23
N GLY A 85 17.11 6.09 -5.30
CA GLY A 85 16.06 5.09 -5.18
C GLY A 85 15.23 4.92 -6.46
N VAL A 86 14.86 6.01 -7.11
CA VAL A 86 14.11 5.99 -8.38
C VAL A 86 14.97 5.45 -9.53
N LEU A 87 16.24 5.85 -9.62
CA LEU A 87 17.15 5.35 -10.66
C LEU A 87 17.41 3.85 -10.50
N LEU A 88 17.75 3.40 -9.29
CA LEU A 88 17.98 1.98 -9.00
C LEU A 88 16.69 1.17 -9.15
N GLY A 89 15.56 1.67 -8.64
CA GLY A 89 14.25 1.04 -8.76
C GLY A 89 13.77 0.94 -10.21
N GLY A 90 13.97 1.99 -11.00
CA GLY A 90 13.69 1.98 -12.44
C GLY A 90 14.54 0.93 -13.15
N TRP A 91 15.85 0.89 -12.88
CA TRP A 91 16.75 -0.10 -13.45
C TRP A 91 16.35 -1.54 -13.07
N ILE A 92 16.06 -1.79 -11.79
CA ILE A 92 15.64 -3.12 -11.31
C ILE A 92 14.31 -3.55 -11.93
N SER A 93 13.38 -2.62 -12.13
CA SER A 93 12.08 -2.88 -12.75
C SER A 93 12.18 -3.31 -14.22
N THR A 94 13.28 -3.00 -14.92
CA THR A 94 13.50 -3.50 -16.30
C THR A 94 13.97 -4.95 -16.35
N LYS A 95 14.59 -5.45 -15.27
CA LYS A 95 15.17 -6.80 -15.20
C LYS A 95 14.31 -7.78 -14.42
N LEU A 96 13.52 -7.31 -13.45
CA LEU A 96 12.75 -8.13 -12.53
C LEU A 96 11.24 -7.95 -12.73
N SER A 97 10.50 -9.05 -12.66
CA SER A 97 9.04 -9.02 -12.63
C SER A 97 8.55 -8.28 -11.36
N PRO A 98 7.49 -7.46 -11.45
CA PRO A 98 6.94 -6.73 -10.30
C PRO A 98 6.66 -7.61 -9.08
N ARG A 99 6.22 -8.85 -9.30
CA ARG A 99 5.94 -9.83 -8.24
C ARG A 99 7.19 -10.21 -7.44
N THR A 100 8.34 -10.29 -8.10
CA THR A 100 9.61 -10.60 -7.43
C THR A 100 10.03 -9.43 -6.55
N VAL A 101 9.88 -8.20 -7.04
CA VAL A 101 10.22 -6.98 -6.28
C VAL A 101 9.33 -6.85 -5.04
N GLU A 102 8.02 -7.01 -5.19
CA GLU A 102 7.06 -6.95 -4.08
C GLU A 102 7.36 -8.03 -3.01
N LYS A 103 7.57 -9.28 -3.44
CA LYS A 103 7.92 -10.37 -2.52
C LYS A 103 9.25 -10.11 -1.81
N SER A 104 10.26 -9.58 -2.53
CA SER A 104 11.55 -9.26 -1.95
C SER A 104 11.48 -8.14 -0.91
N ALA A 105 10.68 -7.09 -1.18
CA ALA A 105 10.45 -5.99 -0.25
C ALA A 105 9.78 -6.49 1.03
N GLY A 106 8.75 -7.34 0.91
CA GLY A 106 8.08 -7.96 2.07
C GLY A 106 9.01 -8.84 2.91
N VAL A 107 9.86 -9.64 2.25
CA VAL A 107 10.85 -10.47 2.95
C VAL A 107 11.91 -9.61 3.66
N MET A 108 12.45 -8.58 3.00
CA MET A 108 13.39 -7.65 3.63
C MET A 108 12.78 -6.96 4.84
N LEU A 109 11.51 -6.55 4.76
CA LEU A 109 10.81 -5.89 5.85
C LEU A 109 10.59 -6.84 7.04
N LEU A 110 10.19 -8.08 6.79
CA LEU A 110 10.10 -9.11 7.84
C LEU A 110 11.47 -9.37 8.48
N MET A 111 12.52 -9.50 7.68
CA MET A 111 13.87 -9.73 8.18
C MET A 111 14.35 -8.60 9.09
N ILE A 112 14.19 -7.35 8.67
CA ILE A 112 14.55 -6.17 9.48
C ILE A 112 13.74 -6.14 10.78
N SER A 113 12.44 -6.44 10.70
CA SER A 113 11.54 -6.48 11.86
C SER A 113 12.00 -7.54 12.88
N LEU A 114 12.28 -8.77 12.44
CA LEU A 114 12.79 -9.84 13.31
C LEU A 114 14.15 -9.47 13.92
N MET A 115 15.06 -8.90 13.13
CA MET A 115 16.38 -8.48 13.60
C MET A 115 16.25 -7.42 14.70
N LEU A 116 15.36 -6.43 14.52
CA LEU A 116 15.14 -5.38 15.52
C LEU A 116 14.52 -5.93 16.81
N VAL A 117 13.60 -6.90 16.70
CA VAL A 117 13.00 -7.59 17.86
C VAL A 117 14.03 -8.44 18.59
N TRP A 118 15.00 -9.02 17.88
CA TRP A 118 16.08 -9.76 18.52
C TRP A 118 17.05 -8.84 19.27
N ASP A 119 17.45 -7.72 18.65
CA ASP A 119 18.33 -6.71 19.25
C ASP A 119 17.72 -6.02 20.47
N ILE A 120 16.39 -5.95 20.60
CA ILE A 120 15.74 -5.39 21.79
C ILE A 120 15.59 -6.39 22.94
N ILE A 121 15.56 -7.70 22.64
CA ILE A 121 15.37 -8.76 23.65
C ILE A 121 16.71 -9.19 24.26
N LYS A 122 17.80 -9.11 23.50
CA LYS A 122 19.15 -9.44 23.95
C LYS A 122 19.89 -8.22 24.50
#